data_AF-A0A9P3BV59-F1
#
_entry.id   AF-A0A9P3BV59-F1
#
_cell.length_a   1.000
_cell.length_b   1.000
_cell.length_c   1.000
_cell.angle_alpha   90.00
_cell.angle_beta   90.00
_cell.angle_gamma   90.00
#
_symmetry.space_group_name_H-M   'P 1'
#
loop_
_entity.id
_entity.type
_entity.pdbx_description
1 polymer ?
#
loop_
_entity_poly.entity_id
_entity_poly.type
_entity_poly.pdbx_seq_one_letter_code
_entity_poly.pdbx_strand_id
1 'polypeptide(L)'
;MGPEMQLFLLAFIIVEICEIFTVGGFPLDSAVLKGFSAVHVAAITATCWILFLNALVGFQFLDDGTPVSLGLCLASALLFFVGTGYIALDTAFDWTGEFATDASNHYRNIALYVLYQLFPLVLLVAFFVLEAVLVIRVLGEFQPMLYLSAAGLLFAIGQIFNYVISTHLCQASHGKVNGAFFETLFTLLSVVTVWFFWSSITEDDWPMPMAVGSGYN
;
A
#
# COMPACT_ATOMS: atom_id res chain seq x y z
N MET A 1 12.93 0.51 -14.39
CA MET A 1 11.82 0.04 -13.52
C MET A 1 11.60 -1.47 -13.63
N GLY A 2 11.79 -2.22 -12.54
CA GLY A 2 11.57 -3.67 -12.50
C GLY A 2 10.09 -4.07 -12.56
N PRO A 3 9.75 -5.28 -13.05
CA PRO A 3 8.37 -5.70 -13.24
C PRO A 3 7.58 -5.87 -11.92
N GLU A 4 8.25 -6.11 -10.80
CA GLU A 4 7.69 -6.21 -9.45
C GLU A 4 7.12 -4.86 -8.96
N MET A 5 7.79 -3.75 -9.27
CA MET A 5 7.25 -2.43 -8.98
C MET A 5 6.09 -2.04 -9.88
N GLN A 6 6.08 -2.51 -11.13
CA GLN A 6 4.94 -2.30 -12.02
C GLN A 6 3.71 -3.03 -11.47
N LEU A 7 3.90 -4.25 -10.97
CA LEU A 7 2.84 -5.00 -10.30
C LEU A 7 2.29 -4.27 -9.08
N PHE A 8 3.17 -3.71 -8.23
CA PHE A 8 2.76 -2.89 -7.09
C PHE A 8 1.93 -1.68 -7.51
N LEU A 9 2.37 -0.91 -8.51
CA LEU A 9 1.61 0.26 -8.98
C LEU A 9 0.28 -0.14 -9.64
N LEU A 10 0.23 -1.26 -10.36
CA LEU A 10 -1.02 -1.79 -10.92
C LEU A 10 -2.01 -2.20 -9.82
N ALA A 11 -1.52 -2.84 -8.75
CA ALA A 11 -2.34 -3.18 -7.59
C ALA A 11 -2.85 -1.91 -6.89
N PHE A 12 -2.00 -0.89 -6.76
CA PHE A 12 -2.39 0.40 -6.20
C PHE A 12 -3.44 1.13 -7.06
N ILE A 13 -3.37 1.05 -8.39
CA ILE A 13 -4.44 1.57 -9.27
C ILE A 13 -5.79 0.90 -8.96
N ILE A 14 -5.79 -0.40 -8.67
CA ILE A 14 -7.02 -1.11 -8.29
C ILE A 14 -7.55 -0.59 -6.95
N VAL A 15 -6.67 -0.31 -5.98
CA VAL A 15 -7.04 0.32 -4.70
C VAL A 15 -7.73 1.67 -4.96
N GLU A 16 -7.09 2.57 -5.71
CA GLU A 16 -7.61 3.90 -6.02
C GLU A 16 -8.97 3.86 -6.74
N ILE A 17 -9.14 2.96 -7.71
CA ILE A 17 -10.44 2.78 -8.39
C ILE A 17 -11.53 2.40 -7.38
N CYS A 18 -11.23 1.49 -6.45
CA CYS A 18 -12.20 1.10 -5.44
C CYS A 18 -12.42 2.20 -4.39
N GLU A 19 -11.39 2.97 -4.08
CA GLU A 19 -11.45 4.11 -3.16
C GLU A 19 -12.42 5.19 -3.64
N ILE A 20 -12.42 5.50 -4.94
CA ILE A 20 -13.38 6.44 -5.54
C ILE A 20 -14.82 6.06 -5.17
N PHE A 21 -15.18 4.77 -5.24
CA PHE A 21 -16.55 4.31 -4.96
C PHE A 21 -16.85 4.13 -3.48
N THR A 22 -15.85 3.87 -2.65
CA THR A 22 -16.04 3.58 -1.22
C THR A 22 -15.91 4.81 -0.34
N VAL A 23 -15.00 5.73 -0.68
CA VAL A 23 -14.70 6.94 0.09
C VAL A 23 -15.21 8.21 -0.62
N GLY A 24 -15.36 8.20 -1.95
CA GLY A 24 -15.71 9.39 -2.74
C GLY A 24 -17.13 9.95 -2.53
N GLY A 25 -17.97 9.32 -1.71
CA GLY A 25 -19.28 9.86 -1.34
C GLY A 25 -20.35 9.78 -2.45
N PHE A 26 -20.14 8.92 -3.45
CA PHE A 26 -21.14 8.69 -4.50
C PHE A 26 -22.38 7.99 -3.92
N PRO A 27 -23.60 8.40 -4.32
CA PRO A 27 -24.83 7.74 -3.89
C PRO A 27 -24.99 6.42 -4.65
N LEU A 28 -24.32 5.37 -4.17
CA LEU A 28 -24.39 4.01 -4.71
C LEU A 28 -25.49 3.20 -4.04
N ASP A 29 -26.00 2.20 -4.76
CA ASP A 29 -26.81 1.16 -4.13
C ASP A 29 -26.01 0.45 -3.03
N SER A 30 -26.71 0.05 -1.96
CA SER A 30 -26.08 -0.55 -0.78
C SER A 30 -25.30 -1.83 -1.09
N ALA A 31 -25.79 -2.67 -2.01
CA ALA A 31 -25.08 -3.88 -2.40
C ALA A 31 -23.82 -3.57 -3.22
N VAL A 32 -23.89 -2.56 -4.08
CA VAL A 32 -22.74 -2.10 -4.86
C VAL A 32 -21.65 -1.52 -3.96
N LEU A 33 -22.02 -0.68 -2.99
CA LEU A 33 -21.08 -0.14 -2.01
C LEU A 33 -20.40 -1.24 -1.19
N LYS A 34 -21.17 -2.24 -0.73
CA LYS A 34 -20.64 -3.41 -0.02
C LYS A 34 -19.64 -4.20 -0.86
N GLY A 35 -19.98 -4.45 -2.14
CA GLY A 35 -19.09 -5.14 -3.08
C GLY A 35 -17.78 -4.38 -3.29
N PHE A 36 -17.84 -3.08 -3.59
CA PHE A 36 -16.65 -2.25 -3.74
C PHE A 36 -15.83 -2.17 -2.45
N SER A 37 -16.47 -2.09 -1.28
CA SER A 37 -15.78 -2.07 0.03
C SER A 37 -14.99 -3.36 0.26
N ALA A 38 -15.56 -4.51 -0.08
CA ALA A 38 -14.88 -5.79 0.05
C ALA A 38 -13.67 -5.91 -0.89
N VAL A 39 -13.83 -5.49 -2.15
CA VAL A 39 -12.73 -5.46 -3.13
C VAL A 39 -11.66 -4.45 -2.72
N HIS A 40 -12.04 -3.29 -2.21
CA HIS A 40 -11.11 -2.25 -1.76
C HIS A 40 -10.20 -2.77 -0.64
N VAL A 41 -10.79 -3.33 0.41
CA VAL A 41 -10.06 -3.90 1.56
C VAL A 41 -9.14 -5.06 1.14
N ALA A 42 -9.62 -5.92 0.24
CA ALA A 42 -8.82 -6.99 -0.34
C ALA A 42 -7.63 -6.47 -1.16
N ALA A 43 -7.86 -5.45 -1.99
CA ALA A 43 -6.84 -4.83 -2.82
C ALA A 43 -5.75 -4.16 -1.96
N ILE A 44 -6.11 -3.46 -0.88
CA ILE A 44 -5.14 -2.86 0.06
C ILE A 44 -4.25 -3.95 0.66
N THR A 45 -4.86 -5.03 1.15
CA THR A 45 -4.12 -6.15 1.76
C THR A 45 -3.14 -6.78 0.78
N ALA A 46 -3.59 -7.07 -0.44
CA ALA A 46 -2.75 -7.64 -1.49
C ALA A 46 -1.64 -6.67 -1.94
N THR A 47 -1.93 -5.36 -2.00
CA THR A 47 -0.96 -4.32 -2.40
C THR A 47 0.17 -4.19 -1.38
N CYS A 48 -0.16 -4.19 -0.08
CA CYS A 48 0.85 -4.20 0.98
C CYS A 48 1.70 -5.49 0.98
N TRP A 49 1.09 -6.64 0.65
CA TRP A 49 1.81 -7.90 0.46
C TRP A 49 2.80 -7.83 -0.71
N ILE A 50 2.37 -7.31 -1.86
CA ILE A 50 3.26 -7.11 -3.03
C ILE A 50 4.41 -6.19 -2.65
N LEU A 51 4.13 -5.05 -2.00
CA LEU A 51 5.17 -4.11 -1.60
C LEU A 51 6.20 -4.76 -0.65
N PHE A 52 5.75 -5.57 0.30
CA PHE A 52 6.65 -6.33 1.16
C PHE A 52 7.52 -7.32 0.39
N LEU A 53 6.95 -8.06 -0.57
CA LEU A 53 7.73 -8.98 -1.41
C LEU A 53 8.76 -8.24 -2.27
N ASN A 54 8.46 -7.02 -2.74
CA ASN A 54 9.42 -6.20 -3.46
C ASN A 54 10.68 -5.91 -2.63
N ALA A 55 10.55 -5.69 -1.32
CA ALA A 55 11.72 -5.57 -0.45
C ALA A 55 12.55 -6.85 -0.36
N LEU A 56 11.92 -8.03 -0.37
CA LEU A 56 12.65 -9.31 -0.37
C LEU A 56 13.42 -9.53 -1.68
N VAL A 57 12.87 -9.08 -2.80
CA VAL A 57 13.55 -9.06 -4.11
C VAL A 57 14.77 -8.13 -4.07
N GLY A 58 14.67 -6.97 -3.40
CA GLY A 58 15.80 -6.06 -3.21
C GLY A 58 17.00 -6.68 -2.47
N PHE A 59 16.76 -7.61 -1.54
CA PHE A 59 17.81 -8.39 -0.86
C PHE A 59 18.32 -9.59 -1.68
N GLN A 60 17.83 -9.76 -2.91
CA GLN A 60 18.12 -10.91 -3.76
C GLN A 60 17.73 -12.26 -3.11
N PHE A 61 16.76 -12.26 -2.18
CA PHE A 61 16.18 -13.50 -1.66
C PHE A 61 15.27 -14.18 -2.70
N LEU A 62 14.75 -13.39 -3.63
CA LEU A 62 14.02 -13.82 -4.81
C LEU A 62 14.73 -13.26 -6.03
N ASP A 63 14.89 -14.09 -7.07
CA ASP A 63 15.53 -13.67 -8.30
C ASP A 63 14.68 -12.61 -9.03
N ASP A 64 15.14 -11.36 -8.97
CA ASP A 64 14.51 -10.19 -9.59
C ASP A 64 14.25 -10.40 -11.09
N GLY A 65 13.06 -10.00 -11.56
CA GLY A 65 12.70 -10.06 -12.98
C GLY A 65 12.47 -11.46 -13.54
N THR A 66 12.51 -12.52 -12.72
CA THR A 66 12.20 -13.88 -13.18
C THR A 66 10.69 -14.10 -13.28
N PRO A 67 10.21 -14.87 -14.30
CA PRO A 67 8.80 -15.27 -14.38
C PRO A 67 8.30 -16.00 -13.12
N VAL A 68 9.21 -16.68 -12.42
CA VAL A 68 8.93 -17.39 -11.17
C VAL A 68 8.69 -16.40 -10.02
N SER A 69 9.54 -15.39 -9.85
CA SER A 69 9.36 -14.31 -8.87
C SER A 69 8.01 -13.61 -9.08
N LEU A 70 7.73 -13.19 -10.31
CA LEU A 70 6.47 -12.53 -10.66
C LEU A 70 5.25 -13.44 -10.44
N GLY A 71 5.36 -14.72 -10.83
CA GLY A 71 4.31 -15.71 -10.63
C GLY A 71 4.03 -15.95 -9.15
N LEU A 72 5.07 -15.99 -8.31
CA LEU A 72 4.96 -16.16 -6.86
C LEU A 72 4.34 -14.92 -6.21
N CYS A 73 4.78 -13.72 -6.58
CA CYS A 73 4.18 -12.46 -6.14
C CYS A 73 2.69 -12.41 -6.51
N LEU A 74 2.34 -12.67 -7.77
CA LEU A 74 0.96 -12.66 -8.24
C LEU A 74 0.09 -13.71 -7.54
N ALA A 75 0.54 -14.96 -7.47
CA ALA A 75 -0.24 -16.04 -6.89
C ALA A 75 -0.48 -15.83 -5.38
N SER A 76 0.55 -15.41 -4.65
CA SER A 76 0.43 -15.14 -3.21
C SER A 76 -0.41 -13.88 -2.92
N ALA A 77 -0.25 -12.81 -3.72
CA ALA A 77 -1.11 -11.64 -3.62
C ALA A 77 -2.58 -11.97 -3.92
N LEU A 78 -2.84 -12.82 -4.92
CA LEU A 78 -4.19 -13.29 -5.25
C LEU A 78 -4.80 -14.12 -4.12
N LEU A 79 -4.00 -14.93 -3.41
CA LEU A 79 -4.45 -15.64 -2.21
C LEU A 79 -4.94 -14.64 -1.13
N PHE A 80 -4.15 -13.62 -0.82
CA PHE A 80 -4.54 -12.60 0.16
C PHE A 80 -5.74 -11.77 -0.30
N PHE A 81 -5.81 -11.44 -1.59
CA PHE A 81 -6.94 -10.75 -2.19
C PHE A 81 -8.23 -11.56 -2.06
N VAL A 82 -8.23 -12.82 -2.51
CA VAL A 82 -9.41 -13.69 -2.46
C VAL A 82 -9.80 -14.02 -1.03
N GLY A 83 -8.84 -14.33 -0.16
CA GLY A 83 -9.10 -14.65 1.25
C GLY A 83 -9.70 -13.47 2.01
N THR A 84 -9.09 -12.29 1.90
CA THR A 84 -9.61 -11.08 2.56
C THR A 84 -10.93 -10.63 1.95
N GLY A 85 -11.05 -10.70 0.62
CA GLY A 85 -12.27 -10.33 -0.11
C GLY A 85 -13.45 -11.24 0.23
N TYR A 86 -13.22 -12.55 0.38
CA TYR A 86 -14.25 -13.48 0.84
C TYR A 86 -14.76 -13.12 2.23
N ILE A 87 -13.86 -12.90 3.19
CA ILE A 87 -14.24 -12.53 4.56
C ILE A 87 -14.98 -11.19 4.56
N ALA A 88 -14.53 -10.21 3.77
CA ALA A 88 -15.18 -8.91 3.67
C ALA A 88 -16.57 -8.99 3.04
N LEU A 89 -16.76 -9.80 1.99
CA LEU A 89 -18.06 -10.05 1.36
C LEU A 89 -19.01 -10.75 2.32
N ASP A 90 -18.56 -11.80 3.00
CA ASP A 90 -19.41 -12.52 3.95
C ASP A 90 -19.78 -11.64 5.15
N THR A 91 -18.87 -10.78 5.63
CA THR A 91 -19.19 -9.78 6.65
C THR A 91 -20.25 -8.78 6.17
N ALA A 92 -20.19 -8.37 4.90
CA ALA A 92 -21.07 -7.34 4.36
C ALA A 92 -22.46 -7.87 3.96
N PHE A 93 -22.54 -9.09 3.43
CA PHE A 93 -23.77 -9.70 2.94
C PHE A 93 -24.36 -10.78 3.85
N ASP A 94 -23.59 -11.24 4.83
CA ASP A 94 -24.00 -12.23 5.82
C ASP A 94 -24.54 -13.52 5.17
N TRP A 95 -23.75 -14.11 4.27
CA TRP A 95 -24.17 -15.32 3.56
C TRP A 95 -24.07 -16.57 4.43
N THR A 96 -23.01 -16.67 5.23
CA THR A 96 -22.74 -17.86 6.05
C THR A 96 -23.08 -17.68 7.53
N GLY A 97 -23.19 -16.44 8.02
CA GLY A 97 -23.36 -16.14 9.44
C GLY A 97 -22.05 -16.15 10.25
N GLU A 98 -20.94 -16.64 9.70
CA GLU A 98 -19.68 -16.82 10.44
C GLU A 98 -19.03 -15.48 10.82
N PHE A 99 -19.06 -14.51 9.90
CA PHE A 99 -18.45 -13.19 10.09
C PHE A 99 -19.47 -12.08 10.37
N ALA A 100 -20.70 -12.45 10.74
CA ALA A 100 -21.77 -11.51 11.06
C ALA A 100 -21.35 -10.57 12.19
N THR A 101 -21.64 -9.27 12.04
CA THR A 101 -21.38 -8.27 13.07
C THR A 101 -22.70 -7.72 13.61
N ASP A 102 -22.92 -7.85 14.91
CA ASP A 102 -24.17 -7.47 15.55
C ASP A 102 -23.92 -6.80 16.92
N ALA A 103 -24.99 -6.36 17.56
CA ALA A 103 -24.89 -5.72 18.87
C ALA A 103 -24.35 -6.68 19.97
N SER A 104 -24.55 -7.99 19.84
CA SER A 104 -24.09 -9.00 20.80
C SER A 104 -22.58 -9.19 20.76
N ASN A 105 -21.95 -8.99 19.60
CA ASN A 105 -20.50 -9.02 19.44
C ASN A 105 -19.85 -7.63 19.37
N HIS A 106 -20.60 -6.56 19.71
CA HIS A 106 -20.16 -5.16 19.65
C HIS A 106 -19.67 -4.73 18.25
N TYR A 107 -20.27 -5.28 17.20
CA TYR A 107 -19.89 -5.05 15.81
C TYR A 107 -18.41 -5.35 15.51
N ARG A 108 -17.85 -6.34 16.21
CA ARG A 108 -16.42 -6.67 16.11
C ARG A 108 -16.21 -7.74 15.03
N ASN A 109 -15.31 -7.45 14.11
CA ASN A 109 -14.79 -8.45 13.17
C ASN A 109 -13.27 -8.56 13.31
N ILE A 110 -12.81 -9.57 14.03
CA ILE A 110 -11.39 -9.75 14.32
C ILE A 110 -10.62 -10.17 13.06
N ALA A 111 -11.23 -10.98 12.20
CA ALA A 111 -10.59 -11.44 10.97
C ALA A 111 -10.26 -10.26 10.04
N LEU A 112 -11.24 -9.38 9.77
CA LEU A 112 -11.00 -8.17 8.99
C LEU A 112 -10.04 -7.22 9.70
N TYR A 113 -10.18 -7.01 11.01
CA TYR A 113 -9.22 -6.18 11.74
C TYR A 113 -7.77 -6.67 11.55
N VAL A 114 -7.54 -7.98 11.64
CA VAL A 114 -6.20 -8.54 11.44
C VAL A 114 -5.77 -8.41 9.99
N LEU A 115 -6.59 -8.83 9.02
CA LEU A 115 -6.19 -8.93 7.61
C LEU A 115 -6.06 -7.57 6.92
N TYR A 116 -6.92 -6.61 7.25
CA TYR A 116 -6.93 -5.30 6.62
C TYR A 116 -6.07 -4.27 7.36
N GLN A 117 -6.05 -4.32 8.69
CA GLN A 117 -5.40 -3.28 9.48
C GLN A 117 -4.03 -3.74 10.03
N LEU A 118 -4.02 -4.80 10.84
CA LEU A 118 -2.82 -5.19 11.56
C LEU A 118 -1.75 -5.79 10.64
N PHE A 119 -2.15 -6.73 9.77
CA PHE A 119 -1.24 -7.41 8.87
C PHE A 119 -0.60 -6.45 7.85
N PRO A 120 -1.34 -5.58 7.14
CA PRO A 120 -0.75 -4.59 6.24
C PRO A 120 0.18 -3.62 6.97
N LEU A 121 -0.17 -3.19 8.19
CA LEU A 121 0.72 -2.35 8.99
C LEU A 121 2.05 -3.05 9.31
N VAL A 122 2.01 -4.33 9.72
CA VAL A 122 3.22 -5.12 9.96
C VAL A 122 4.06 -5.24 8.70
N LEU A 123 3.44 -5.48 7.54
CA LEU A 123 4.13 -5.57 6.26
C LEU A 123 4.80 -4.26 5.85
N LEU A 124 4.12 -3.13 6.05
CA LEU A 124 4.68 -1.80 5.77
C LEU A 124 5.87 -1.48 6.68
N VAL A 125 5.80 -1.82 7.97
CA VAL A 125 6.93 -1.67 8.90
C VAL A 125 8.08 -2.60 8.50
N ALA A 126 7.79 -3.85 8.15
CA ALA A 126 8.79 -4.80 7.70
C ALA A 126 9.48 -4.32 6.41
N PHE A 127 8.71 -3.84 5.43
CA PHE A 127 9.21 -3.20 4.20
C PHE A 127 10.16 -2.05 4.54
N PHE A 128 9.72 -1.11 5.37
CA PHE A 128 10.53 0.05 5.77
C PHE A 128 11.85 -0.37 6.44
N VAL A 129 11.79 -1.33 7.37
CA VAL A 129 13.00 -1.80 8.08
C VAL A 129 13.95 -2.52 7.13
N LEU A 130 13.44 -3.40 6.27
CA LEU A 130 14.25 -4.13 5.30
C LEU A 130 14.95 -3.14 4.35
N GLU A 131 14.21 -2.23 3.73
CA GLU A 131 14.78 -1.25 2.81
C GLU A 131 15.74 -0.28 3.50
N ALA A 132 15.45 0.16 4.73
CA ALA A 132 16.38 0.97 5.50
C ALA A 132 17.70 0.21 5.76
N VAL A 133 17.63 -1.09 6.07
CA VAL A 133 18.82 -1.93 6.22
C VAL A 133 19.57 -2.06 4.89
N LEU A 134 18.87 -2.29 3.78
CA LEU A 134 19.48 -2.36 2.45
C LEU A 134 20.24 -1.07 2.13
N VAL A 135 19.60 0.09 2.28
CA VAL A 135 20.21 1.39 1.98
C VAL A 135 21.42 1.67 2.88
N ILE A 136 21.30 1.45 4.19
CA ILE A 136 22.35 1.81 5.14
C ILE A 136 23.52 0.82 5.11
N ARG A 137 23.24 -0.48 4.97
CA ARG A 137 24.26 -1.54 5.10
C ARG A 137 24.83 -1.99 3.76
N VAL A 138 24.05 -1.94 2.69
CA VAL A 138 24.47 -2.44 1.37
C VAL A 138 24.90 -1.28 0.48
N LEU A 139 24.06 -0.25 0.30
CA LEU A 139 24.36 0.87 -0.60
C LEU A 139 25.28 1.92 0.05
N GLY A 140 25.05 2.24 1.32
CA GLY A 140 25.81 3.27 2.04
C GLY A 140 25.45 4.72 1.61
N GLU A 141 24.30 4.92 0.96
CA GLU A 141 23.86 6.22 0.47
C GLU A 141 22.74 6.83 1.32
N PHE A 142 22.85 8.13 1.61
CA PHE A 142 21.85 8.83 2.44
C PHE A 142 20.62 9.29 1.66
N GLN A 143 20.75 9.53 0.35
CA GLN A 143 19.67 10.08 -0.46
C GLN A 143 18.44 9.15 -0.55
N PRO A 144 18.59 7.84 -0.83
CA PRO A 144 17.45 6.91 -0.81
C PRO A 144 16.75 6.85 0.57
N MET A 145 17.53 6.97 1.65
CA MET A 145 16.98 6.95 3.01
C MET A 145 16.05 8.14 3.28
N LEU A 146 16.33 9.31 2.68
CA LEU A 146 15.45 10.48 2.78
C LEU A 146 14.12 10.23 2.10
N TYR A 147 14.11 9.62 0.91
CA TYR A 147 12.86 9.27 0.22
C TYR A 147 12.06 8.22 1.00
N LEU A 148 12.71 7.15 1.48
CA LEU A 148 12.06 6.12 2.28
C LEU A 148 11.43 6.70 3.56
N SER A 149 12.17 7.57 4.27
CA SER A 149 11.70 8.24 5.49
C SER A 149 10.55 9.21 5.22
N ALA A 150 10.62 9.96 4.12
CA ALA A 150 9.55 10.85 3.69
C ALA A 150 8.28 10.07 3.33
N ALA A 151 8.38 8.94 2.62
CA ALA A 151 7.25 8.07 2.34
C ALA A 151 6.58 7.57 3.63
N GLY A 152 7.36 7.01 4.56
CA GLY A 152 6.85 6.56 5.85
C GLY A 152 6.17 7.67 6.66
N LEU A 153 6.75 8.87 6.67
CA LEU A 153 6.16 10.04 7.34
C LEU A 153 4.84 10.47 6.68
N LEU A 154 4.78 10.54 5.35
CA LEU A 154 3.58 10.90 4.60
C LEU A 154 2.46 9.91 4.91
N PHE A 155 2.73 8.61 4.85
CA PHE A 155 1.76 7.57 5.23
C PHE A 155 1.28 7.75 6.67
N ALA A 156 2.20 7.93 7.63
CA ALA A 156 1.84 8.12 9.04
C ALA A 156 0.95 9.37 9.26
N ILE A 157 1.23 10.47 8.56
CA ILE A 157 0.38 11.67 8.58
C ILE A 157 -1.03 11.34 8.08
N GLY A 158 -1.15 10.61 6.97
CA GLY A 158 -2.44 10.15 6.44
C GLY A 158 -3.23 9.34 7.48
N GLN A 159 -2.57 8.37 8.14
CA GLN A 159 -3.21 7.57 9.19
C GLN A 159 -3.65 8.42 10.40
N ILE A 160 -2.87 9.43 10.80
CA ILE A 160 -3.27 10.38 11.87
C ILE A 160 -4.52 11.16 11.45
N PHE A 161 -4.59 11.61 10.19
CA PHE A 161 -5.78 12.29 9.68
C PHE A 161 -7.03 11.40 9.76
N ASN A 162 -6.91 10.13 9.38
CA ASN A 162 -8.04 9.20 9.39
C ASN A 162 -8.49 8.83 10.81
N TYR A 163 -7.55 8.43 11.68
CA TYR A 163 -7.89 7.85 12.98
C TYR A 163 -8.07 8.86 14.11
N VAL A 164 -7.39 10.00 14.05
CA VAL A 164 -7.38 10.98 15.15
C VAL A 164 -8.13 12.24 14.77
N ILE A 165 -7.87 12.80 13.60
CA ILE A 165 -8.34 14.15 13.23
C ILE A 165 -9.73 14.12 12.56
N SER A 166 -10.14 12.97 12.00
CA SER A 166 -11.32 12.85 11.15
C SER A 166 -12.62 13.39 11.76
N THR A 167 -12.88 13.13 13.05
CA THR A 167 -14.09 13.62 13.75
C THR A 167 -14.09 15.14 13.89
N HIS A 168 -12.92 15.73 14.19
CA HIS A 168 -12.77 17.18 14.29
C HIS A 168 -12.96 17.87 12.93
N LEU A 169 -12.43 17.29 11.86
CA LEU A 169 -12.63 17.79 10.49
C LEU A 169 -14.09 17.69 10.06
N CYS A 170 -14.75 16.57 10.36
CA CYS A 170 -16.16 16.37 10.04
C CYS A 170 -17.04 17.41 10.74
N GLN A 171 -16.80 17.68 12.03
CA GLN A 171 -17.53 18.71 12.78
C GLN A 171 -17.26 20.13 12.25
N ALA A 172 -16.00 20.46 11.98
CA ALA A 172 -15.63 21.79 11.48
C ALA A 172 -16.16 22.07 10.07
N SER A 173 -16.20 21.05 9.21
CA SER A 173 -16.64 21.18 7.81
C SER A 173 -18.16 21.02 7.62
N HIS A 174 -18.92 20.80 8.70
CA HIS A 174 -20.34 20.44 8.64
C HIS A 174 -20.59 19.17 7.80
N GLY A 175 -19.74 18.16 7.98
CA GLY A 175 -19.87 16.86 7.32
C GLY A 175 -19.45 16.83 5.84
N LYS A 176 -18.82 17.90 5.33
CA LYS A 176 -18.40 17.98 3.92
C LYS A 176 -17.07 17.26 3.65
N VAL A 177 -16.17 17.27 4.64
CA VAL A 177 -14.84 16.67 4.54
C VAL A 177 -14.52 15.93 5.84
N ASN A 178 -13.99 14.73 5.72
CA ASN A 178 -13.52 13.91 6.83
C ASN A 178 -12.01 13.61 6.67
N GLY A 179 -11.46 12.84 7.61
CA GLY A 179 -10.04 12.47 7.58
C GLY A 179 -9.65 11.58 6.41
N ALA A 180 -10.59 10.81 5.84
CA ALA A 180 -10.31 9.90 4.73
C ALA A 180 -9.83 10.63 3.48
N PHE A 181 -10.36 11.82 3.18
CA PHE A 181 -9.87 12.65 2.06
C PHE A 181 -8.36 12.96 2.17
N PHE A 182 -7.90 13.33 3.37
CA PHE A 182 -6.48 13.62 3.59
C PHE A 182 -5.65 12.33 3.63
N GLU A 183 -6.21 11.26 4.19
CA GLU A 183 -5.53 9.97 4.21
C GLU A 183 -5.26 9.46 2.79
N THR A 184 -6.25 9.46 1.89
CA THR A 184 -6.07 9.17 0.46
C THR A 184 -4.95 10.02 -0.16
N LEU A 185 -4.97 11.34 0.02
CA LEU A 185 -3.96 12.24 -0.53
C LEU A 185 -2.55 11.91 -0.02
N PHE A 186 -2.38 11.75 1.28
CA PHE A 186 -1.09 11.47 1.89
C PHE A 186 -0.59 10.05 1.58
N THR A 187 -1.48 9.08 1.44
CA THR A 187 -1.17 7.73 0.97
C THR A 187 -0.69 7.75 -0.48
N LEU A 188 -1.36 8.48 -1.38
CA LEU A 188 -0.91 8.68 -2.76
C LEU A 188 0.49 9.32 -2.81
N LEU A 189 0.71 10.40 -2.05
CA LEU A 189 2.03 11.04 -1.96
C LEU A 189 3.10 10.08 -1.41
N SER A 190 2.75 9.25 -0.43
CA SER A 190 3.64 8.21 0.09
C SER A 190 4.01 7.21 -1.00
N VAL A 191 3.05 6.70 -1.77
CA VAL A 191 3.30 5.74 -2.87
C VAL A 191 4.17 6.36 -3.96
N VAL A 192 3.92 7.61 -4.34
CA VAL A 192 4.78 8.35 -5.28
C VAL A 192 6.21 8.47 -4.74
N THR A 193 6.36 8.72 -3.43
CA THR A 193 7.68 8.82 -2.80
C THR A 193 8.38 7.46 -2.70
N VAL A 194 7.64 6.36 -2.49
CA VAL A 194 8.16 4.99 -2.60
C VAL A 194 8.66 4.71 -4.02
N TRP A 195 7.95 5.20 -5.05
CA TRP A 195 8.42 5.07 -6.43
C TRP A 195 9.72 5.84 -6.68
N PHE A 196 9.85 7.08 -6.17
CA PHE A 196 11.11 7.82 -6.24
C PHE A 196 12.25 7.11 -5.49
N PHE A 197 11.95 6.57 -4.30
CA PHE A 197 12.89 5.74 -3.55
C PHE A 197 13.38 4.57 -4.40
N TRP A 198 12.47 3.83 -5.02
CA TRP A 198 12.83 2.68 -5.84
C TRP A 198 13.64 3.06 -7.08
N SER A 199 13.26 4.14 -7.78
CA SER A 199 14.03 4.66 -8.92
C SER A 199 15.45 5.03 -8.47
N SER A 200 15.61 5.67 -7.30
CA SER A 200 16.93 6.07 -6.79
C SER A 200 17.89 4.92 -6.47
N ILE A 201 17.38 3.70 -6.25
CA ILE A 201 18.22 2.52 -5.97
C ILE A 201 18.36 1.57 -7.18
N THR A 202 17.58 1.76 -8.25
CA THR A 202 17.55 0.86 -9.42
C THR A 202 17.94 1.51 -10.74
N GLU A 203 17.92 2.84 -10.85
CA GLU A 203 18.42 3.57 -12.02
C GLU A 203 19.78 4.16 -11.67
N ASP A 204 20.80 3.81 -12.47
CA ASP A 204 22.18 4.27 -12.35
C ASP A 204 22.27 5.80 -12.51
N ASP A 205 22.01 6.58 -11.45
CA ASP A 205 22.59 7.91 -11.28
C ASP A 205 23.95 7.79 -10.57
N TRP A 206 24.78 6.85 -11.05
CA TRP A 206 26.21 7.01 -10.90
C TRP A 206 26.57 8.26 -11.71
N PRO A 207 27.29 9.25 -11.16
CA PRO A 207 27.80 10.34 -11.97
C PRO A 207 28.70 9.70 -13.03
N MET A 208 28.16 9.56 -14.25
CA MET A 208 28.97 9.20 -15.41
C MET A 208 30.14 10.18 -15.38
N PRO A 209 31.40 9.71 -15.33
CA PRO A 209 32.53 10.61 -15.35
C PRO A 209 32.27 11.56 -16.50
N MET A 210 32.16 12.88 -16.20
CA MET A 210 32.21 13.89 -17.24
C MET A 210 33.32 13.43 -18.18
N ALA A 211 33.04 13.34 -19.48
CA ALA A 211 34.05 13.01 -20.46
C ALA A 211 35.15 14.08 -20.40
N VAL A 212 36.07 13.92 -19.46
CA VAL A 212 37.30 14.67 -19.31
C VAL A 212 38.23 14.05 -20.34
N GLY A 213 38.30 14.71 -21.48
CA GLY A 213 39.41 14.55 -22.41
C GLY A 213 39.02 13.99 -23.76
N SER A 214 38.76 14.90 -24.70
CA SER A 214 39.51 14.82 -25.95
C SER A 214 40.07 16.20 -26.25
N GLY A 215 41.16 16.53 -25.55
CA GLY A 215 42.20 17.35 -26.14
C GLY A 215 43.25 16.40 -26.68
N TYR A 216 43.38 16.30 -28.01
CA TYR A 216 44.64 16.06 -28.72
C TYR A 216 44.51 16.57 -30.16
N ASN A 217 45.40 17.54 -30.47
CA ASN A 217 45.93 18.00 -31.76
C ASN A 217 44.97 18.61 -32.79
#